data_AF-A0A0F9ID35-F1
#
_entry.id   AF-A0A0F9ID35-F1
#
_cell.length_a   1.000
_cell.length_b   1.000
_cell.length_c   1.000
_cell.angle_alpha   90.00
_cell.angle_beta   90.00
_cell.angle_gamma   90.00
#
_symmetry.space_group_name_H-M   'P 1'
#
loop_
_entity.id
_entity.type
_entity.pdbx_description
1 polymer ?
#
loop_
_entity_poly.entity_id
_entity_poly.type
_entity_poly.pdbx_seq_one_letter_code
_entity_poly.pdbx_strand_id
1 'polypeptide(L)'
;MKHLLIALSAGLCLLITTAMAFSIEVPGVITFDSLQDKYKAVVFDHSTHTFIAEGCGQCHHEHGSDNSRCSSCHSIESEDFRDSAGHGFLACKNCHGDFDLETPGMPGLKVAYHEQCFQCHRGMGSIGNGPEGCTQLCHAKASQ
;
A
#
# COMPACT_ATOMS: atom_id res chain seq x y z
N MET A 1 -7.31 24.41 -70.31
CA MET A 1 -8.08 23.15 -70.25
C MET A 1 -7.19 22.09 -69.64
N LYS A 2 -7.64 21.45 -68.55
CA LYS A 2 -7.11 20.22 -67.91
C LYS A 2 -5.77 20.49 -67.18
N HIS A 3 -5.65 20.57 -65.86
CA HIS A 3 -6.17 19.74 -64.78
C HIS A 3 -6.42 20.66 -63.56
N LEU A 4 -7.66 20.97 -63.17
CA LEU A 4 -8.45 20.22 -62.17
C LEU A 4 -7.62 19.21 -61.39
N LEU A 5 -7.42 19.45 -60.08
CA LEU A 5 -7.68 18.50 -58.98
C LEU A 5 -6.94 18.91 -57.68
N ILE A 6 -7.74 19.06 -56.60
CA ILE A 6 -7.43 18.67 -55.21
C ILE A 6 -6.48 19.62 -54.44
N ALA A 7 -6.74 20.12 -53.25
CA ALA A 7 -7.90 20.23 -52.39
C ALA A 7 -7.45 21.16 -51.25
N LEU A 8 -8.38 21.92 -50.68
CA LEU A 8 -8.24 22.39 -49.32
C LEU A 8 -8.02 21.18 -48.40
N SER A 9 -6.80 20.97 -47.90
CA SER A 9 -6.59 20.18 -46.69
C SER A 9 -6.21 21.11 -45.56
N ALA A 10 -7.26 21.71 -44.99
CA ALA A 10 -7.27 22.07 -43.59
C ALA A 10 -6.77 20.85 -42.80
N GLY A 11 -5.65 21.01 -42.12
CA GLY A 11 -4.99 19.89 -41.48
C GLY A 11 -3.81 20.33 -40.63
N LEU A 12 -3.95 21.47 -39.94
CA LEU A 12 -3.23 21.68 -38.70
C LEU A 12 -3.76 20.63 -37.71
N CYS A 13 -3.28 19.41 -37.87
CA CYS A 13 -3.48 18.34 -36.91
C CYS A 13 -2.59 18.70 -35.72
N LEU A 14 -3.09 19.64 -34.91
CA LEU A 14 -2.60 19.93 -33.60
C LEU A 14 -2.83 18.63 -32.80
N LEU A 15 -1.82 17.76 -32.83
CA LEU A 15 -1.73 16.61 -31.94
C LEU A 15 -1.56 17.16 -30.52
N ILE A 16 -2.67 17.63 -29.94
CA ILE A 16 -2.80 17.79 -28.51
C ILE A 16 -2.81 16.36 -27.99
N THR A 17 -1.61 15.82 -27.72
CA THR A 17 -1.46 14.68 -26.83
C THR A 17 -1.88 15.19 -25.45
N THR A 18 -3.17 15.16 -25.15
CA THR A 18 -3.66 15.29 -23.79
C THR A 18 -3.04 14.13 -23.01
N ALA A 19 -2.02 14.44 -22.22
CA ALA A 19 -1.55 13.54 -21.17
C ALA A 19 -2.74 13.33 -20.23
N MET A 20 -3.43 12.20 -20.39
CA MET A 20 -4.42 11.74 -19.43
C MET A 20 -3.65 11.45 -18.15
N ALA A 21 -3.69 12.39 -17.20
CA ALA A 21 -3.18 12.15 -15.86
C ALA A 21 -4.07 11.08 -15.23
N PHE A 22 -3.56 9.85 -15.15
CA PHE A 22 -4.22 8.77 -14.43
C PHE A 22 -4.08 9.08 -12.94
N SER A 23 -5.19 9.43 -12.28
CA SER A 23 -5.22 9.57 -10.83
C SER A 23 -5.64 8.24 -10.23
N ILE A 24 -4.75 7.63 -9.45
CA ILE A 24 -5.04 6.44 -8.65
C ILE A 24 -5.86 6.89 -7.44
N GLU A 25 -7.06 6.33 -7.24
CA GLU A 25 -7.89 6.59 -6.06
C GLU A 25 -7.37 5.79 -4.85
N VAL A 26 -6.43 6.36 -4.10
CA VAL A 26 -5.93 5.77 -2.85
C VAL A 26 -6.76 6.21 -1.64
N PRO A 27 -7.09 5.30 -0.70
CA PRO A 27 -7.84 5.65 0.51
C PRO A 27 -7.14 6.72 1.34
N GLY A 28 -7.88 7.69 1.87
CA GLY A 28 -7.31 8.70 2.76
C GLY A 28 -7.07 8.17 4.19
N VAL A 29 -7.96 7.32 4.67
CA VAL A 29 -7.90 6.70 6.00
C VAL A 29 -8.24 5.23 5.87
N ILE A 30 -7.52 4.39 6.63
CA ILE A 30 -7.70 2.95 6.70
C ILE A 30 -7.89 2.57 8.17
N THR A 31 -8.78 1.63 8.46
CA THR A 31 -8.96 1.11 9.83
C THR A 31 -8.44 -0.32 9.90
N PHE A 32 -7.48 -0.58 10.80
CA PHE A 32 -7.03 -1.95 11.10
C PHE A 32 -7.80 -2.49 12.31
N ASP A 33 -8.83 -3.29 12.02
CA ASP A 33 -9.77 -3.86 13.00
C ASP A 33 -9.65 -5.39 13.14
N SER A 34 -8.86 -6.03 12.28
CA SER A 34 -8.68 -7.49 12.19
C SER A 34 -8.14 -8.15 13.47
N LEU A 35 -7.54 -7.36 14.36
CA LEU A 35 -7.00 -7.80 15.66
C LEU A 35 -7.66 -7.10 16.86
N GLN A 36 -8.83 -6.50 16.66
CA GLN A 36 -9.55 -5.82 17.73
C GLN A 36 -10.05 -6.83 18.77
N ASP A 37 -9.39 -6.83 19.93
CA ASP A 37 -9.75 -7.62 21.11
C ASP A 37 -9.43 -6.80 22.38
N LYS A 38 -8.19 -6.86 22.86
CA LYS A 38 -7.74 -6.10 24.05
C LYS A 38 -7.55 -4.59 23.80
N TYR A 39 -7.46 -4.21 22.53
CA TYR A 39 -7.25 -2.85 22.07
C TYR A 39 -8.28 -2.52 20.98
N LYS A 40 -8.62 -1.24 20.86
CA LYS A 40 -9.47 -0.73 19.78
C LYS A 40 -8.73 -0.82 18.44
N ALA A 41 -9.48 -0.80 17.34
CA ALA A 41 -8.91 -0.69 16.01
C ALA A 41 -7.96 0.52 15.88
N VAL A 42 -6.93 0.37 15.05
CA VAL A 42 -6.02 1.46 14.68
C VAL A 42 -6.67 2.24 13.54
N VAL A 43 -6.87 3.54 13.73
CA VAL A 43 -7.25 4.44 12.63
C VAL A 43 -5.96 4.99 12.02
N PHE A 44 -5.66 4.56 10.80
CA PHE A 44 -4.45 4.89 10.08
C PHE A 44 -4.73 5.95 9.02
N ASP A 45 -4.16 7.15 9.20
CA ASP A 45 -4.22 8.23 8.22
C ASP A 45 -3.24 7.94 7.07
N HIS A 46 -3.71 7.23 6.05
CA HIS A 46 -2.92 6.81 4.90
C HIS A 46 -2.41 8.02 4.10
N SER A 47 -3.20 9.08 3.96
CA SER A 47 -2.77 10.31 3.27
C SER A 47 -1.58 10.96 3.96
N THR A 48 -1.61 11.11 5.29
CA THR A 48 -0.50 11.69 6.04
C THR A 48 0.75 10.83 5.98
N HIS A 49 0.60 9.50 6.11
CA HIS A 49 1.75 8.60 6.07
C HIS A 49 2.38 8.51 4.68
N THR A 50 1.59 8.50 3.60
CA THR A 50 2.12 8.49 2.24
C THR A 50 2.79 9.81 1.85
N PHE A 51 2.42 10.93 2.48
CA PHE A 51 3.13 12.19 2.32
C PHE A 51 4.53 12.18 2.96
N ILE A 52 4.70 11.45 4.07
CA ILE A 52 5.97 11.36 4.81
C ILE A 52 6.86 10.25 4.26
N ALA A 53 6.25 9.12 3.86
CA ALA A 53 6.97 7.96 3.38
C ALA A 53 7.64 8.21 2.02
N GLU A 54 8.84 7.66 1.83
CA GLU A 54 9.61 7.75 0.59
C GLU A 54 9.07 6.83 -0.53
N GLY A 55 7.76 6.57 -0.56
CA GLY A 55 7.05 5.79 -1.58
C GLY A 55 6.16 4.67 -1.04
N CYS A 56 5.30 4.10 -1.90
CA CYS A 56 4.36 3.04 -1.53
C CYS A 56 5.05 1.78 -0.98
N GLY A 57 6.27 1.51 -1.43
CA GLY A 57 7.11 0.40 -1.01
C GLY A 57 7.51 0.43 0.48
N GLN A 58 7.33 1.57 1.16
CA GLN A 58 7.62 1.72 2.58
C GLN A 58 6.57 1.08 3.50
N CYS A 59 5.42 0.67 2.95
CA CYS A 59 4.36 0.00 3.71
C CYS A 59 3.86 -1.25 2.98
N HIS A 60 3.79 -1.19 1.66
CA HIS A 60 3.54 -2.34 0.82
C HIS A 60 4.88 -2.99 0.51
N HIS A 61 5.06 -4.25 0.86
CA HIS A 61 6.26 -4.99 0.44
C HIS A 61 6.01 -5.73 -0.88
N GLU A 62 7.05 -5.78 -1.71
CA GLU A 62 7.12 -6.67 -2.86
C GLU A 62 8.06 -7.82 -2.53
N HIS A 63 7.56 -9.04 -2.68
CA HIS A 63 8.44 -10.20 -2.79
C HIS A 63 8.76 -10.29 -4.28
N GLY A 64 10.00 -9.96 -4.68
CA GLY A 64 10.44 -9.97 -6.08
C GLY A 64 10.38 -11.36 -6.73
N SER A 65 11.36 -11.73 -7.56
CA SER A 65 11.34 -13.01 -8.31
C SER A 65 11.29 -14.29 -7.45
N ASP A 66 11.52 -14.20 -6.14
CA ASP A 66 11.43 -15.31 -5.19
C ASP A 66 10.04 -15.41 -4.52
N ASN A 67 8.99 -15.06 -5.28
CA ASN A 67 7.60 -15.08 -4.87
C ASN A 67 6.87 -16.30 -5.42
N SER A 68 7.54 -17.44 -5.62
CA SER A 68 7.02 -18.64 -6.31
C SER A 68 5.61 -19.07 -5.89
N ARG A 69 5.19 -18.74 -4.65
CA ARG A 69 3.82 -18.96 -4.16
C ARG A 69 2.79 -17.96 -4.71
N CYS A 70 3.15 -16.69 -4.87
CA CYS A 70 2.30 -15.61 -5.39
C CYS A 70 2.36 -15.49 -6.93
N SER A 71 3.55 -15.65 -7.53
CA SER A 71 3.71 -15.65 -9.00
C SER A 71 3.06 -16.84 -9.69
N SER A 72 2.71 -17.87 -8.92
CA SER A 72 1.88 -18.98 -9.42
C SER A 72 0.50 -18.52 -9.92
N CYS A 73 -0.02 -17.40 -9.40
CA CYS A 73 -1.31 -16.83 -9.79
C CYS A 73 -1.17 -15.60 -10.70
N HIS A 74 -0.17 -14.74 -10.51
CA HIS A 74 0.12 -13.59 -11.40
C HIS A 74 1.55 -13.08 -11.23
N SER A 75 2.20 -12.62 -12.30
CA SER A 75 3.48 -11.90 -12.19
C SER A 75 3.27 -10.56 -11.49
N ILE A 76 4.23 -10.15 -10.65
CA ILE A 76 4.20 -8.88 -9.92
C ILE A 76 5.45 -8.13 -10.32
N GLU A 77 5.34 -7.24 -11.30
CA GLU A 77 6.39 -6.27 -11.62
C GLU A 77 6.17 -4.98 -10.82
N SER A 78 7.19 -4.13 -10.71
CA SER A 78 7.09 -2.89 -9.91
C SER A 78 5.98 -1.92 -10.35
N GLU A 79 5.60 -1.91 -11.63
CA GLU A 79 4.47 -1.12 -12.16
C GLU A 79 3.12 -1.73 -11.73
N ASP A 80 2.99 -3.05 -11.81
CA ASP A 80 1.81 -3.82 -11.36
C ASP A 80 1.65 -3.73 -9.83
N PHE A 81 2.77 -3.67 -9.11
CA PHE A 81 2.78 -3.42 -7.67
C PHE A 81 2.21 -2.04 -7.32
N ARG A 82 2.59 -1.00 -8.07
CA ARG A 82 2.03 0.36 -7.87
C ARG A 82 0.54 0.39 -8.19
N ASP A 83 0.11 -0.28 -9.25
CA ASP A 83 -1.31 -0.37 -9.61
C ASP A 83 -2.11 -1.18 -8.57
N SER A 84 -1.58 -2.31 -8.10
CA SER A 84 -2.21 -3.12 -7.06
C SER A 84 -2.27 -2.42 -5.70
N ALA A 85 -1.24 -1.67 -5.30
CA ALA A 85 -1.30 -0.81 -4.11
C ALA A 85 -2.42 0.24 -4.21
N GLY A 86 -2.75 0.68 -5.43
CA GLY A 86 -3.79 1.66 -5.74
C GLY A 86 -5.20 1.13 -5.93
N HIS A 87 -5.37 -0.07 -6.51
CA HIS A 87 -6.66 -0.58 -7.00
C HIS A 87 -7.04 -1.97 -6.47
N GLY A 88 -6.18 -2.65 -5.71
CA GLY A 88 -6.40 -4.05 -5.36
C GLY A 88 -5.42 -4.63 -4.34
N PHE A 89 -5.07 -3.85 -3.32
CA PHE A 89 -4.10 -4.30 -2.33
C PHE A 89 -4.60 -5.54 -1.58
N LEU A 90 -3.78 -6.60 -1.58
CA LEU A 90 -4.02 -7.76 -0.75
C LEU A 90 -3.72 -7.40 0.71
N ALA A 91 -4.77 -7.35 1.54
CA ALA A 91 -4.61 -7.01 2.96
C ALA A 91 -3.58 -7.92 3.65
N CYS A 92 -2.78 -7.36 4.56
CA CYS A 92 -1.71 -8.06 5.28
C CYS A 92 -2.16 -9.40 5.87
N LYS A 93 -3.39 -9.42 6.42
CA LYS A 93 -4.03 -10.59 7.05
C LYS A 93 -4.24 -11.79 6.13
N ASN A 94 -4.21 -11.58 4.81
CA ASN A 94 -4.40 -12.65 3.84
C ASN A 94 -3.16 -13.54 3.73
N CYS A 95 -1.98 -13.03 4.13
CA CYS A 95 -0.75 -13.80 4.20
C CYS A 95 -0.26 -13.95 5.65
N HIS A 96 -0.28 -12.87 6.43
CA HIS A 96 0.08 -12.88 7.84
C HIS A 96 -1.12 -13.28 8.68
N GLY A 97 -1.28 -14.58 8.92
CA GLY A 97 -2.31 -15.14 9.81
C GLY A 97 -1.82 -15.31 11.24
N ASP A 98 -2.23 -16.41 11.87
CA ASP A 98 -1.60 -16.85 13.12
C ASP A 98 -0.18 -17.34 12.86
N PHE A 99 0.66 -17.30 13.90
CA PHE A 99 2.01 -17.84 13.81
C PHE A 99 1.96 -19.37 13.61
N ASP A 100 2.74 -19.85 12.65
CA ASP A 100 2.84 -21.25 12.29
C ASP A 100 4.28 -21.75 12.44
N LEU A 101 4.46 -22.85 13.17
CA LEU A 101 5.75 -23.49 13.42
C LEU A 101 6.36 -24.10 12.15
N GLU A 102 5.55 -24.45 11.16
CA GLU A 102 6.02 -24.99 9.88
C GLU A 102 6.52 -23.89 8.93
N THR A 103 6.13 -22.63 9.19
CA THR A 103 6.56 -21.44 8.44
C THR A 103 7.14 -20.34 9.36
N PRO A 104 8.18 -20.64 10.16
CA PRO A 104 8.65 -19.77 11.24
C PRO A 104 9.20 -18.41 10.76
N GLY A 105 9.52 -18.27 9.47
CA GLY A 105 9.93 -17.02 8.85
C GLY A 105 8.79 -16.08 8.48
N MET A 106 7.52 -16.52 8.56
CA MET A 106 6.35 -15.69 8.32
C MET A 106 5.79 -15.20 9.66
N PRO A 107 5.94 -13.91 10.00
CA PRO A 107 5.38 -13.39 11.24
C PRO A 107 3.84 -13.43 11.18
N GLY A 108 3.22 -13.71 12.33
CA GLY A 108 1.77 -13.54 12.44
C GLY A 108 1.35 -12.07 12.34
N LEU A 109 0.07 -11.81 12.08
CA LEU A 109 -0.46 -10.47 11.73
C LEU A 109 -0.06 -9.37 12.71
N LYS A 110 -0.12 -9.67 14.02
CA LYS A 110 0.24 -8.71 15.07
C LYS A 110 1.70 -8.28 14.97
N VAL A 111 2.59 -9.23 14.72
CA VAL A 111 4.03 -8.97 14.61
C VAL A 111 4.30 -8.20 13.33
N ALA A 112 3.69 -8.59 12.20
CA ALA A 112 3.81 -7.89 10.93
C ALA A 112 3.41 -6.41 11.04
N TYR A 113 2.27 -6.09 11.67
CA TYR A 113 1.89 -4.70 11.90
C TYR A 113 2.90 -3.93 12.75
N HIS A 114 3.35 -4.50 13.87
CA HIS A 114 4.30 -3.81 14.74
C HIS A 114 5.66 -3.62 14.10
N GLU A 115 6.18 -4.62 13.37
CA GLU A 115 7.43 -4.48 12.62
C GLU A 115 7.31 -3.39 11.57
N GLN A 116 6.20 -3.33 10.83
CA GLN A 116 6.01 -2.31 9.79
C GLN A 116 5.89 -0.89 10.38
N CYS A 117 5.03 -0.71 11.39
CA CYS A 117 4.85 0.61 11.99
C CYS A 117 6.10 1.08 12.75
N PHE A 118 6.79 0.17 13.46
CA PHE A 118 7.95 0.53 14.27
C PHE A 118 9.21 0.78 13.43
N GLN A 119 9.26 0.38 12.16
CA GLN A 119 10.39 0.75 11.29
C GLN A 119 10.61 2.26 11.26
N CYS A 120 9.54 3.06 11.14
CA CYS A 120 9.62 4.51 11.20
C CYS A 120 9.42 5.06 12.63
N HIS A 121 8.52 4.47 13.40
CA HIS A 121 8.14 5.02 14.72
C HIS A 121 9.08 4.65 15.87
N ARG A 122 10.11 3.81 15.65
CA ARG A 122 11.06 3.45 16.71
C ARG A 122 11.77 4.69 17.23
N GLY A 123 11.63 4.96 18.54
CA GLY A 123 12.17 6.16 19.18
C GLY A 123 11.24 7.38 19.12
N MET A 124 10.06 7.28 18.48
CA MET A 124 9.02 8.29 18.58
C MET A 124 8.16 8.04 19.84
N GLY A 125 8.10 9.03 20.73
CA GLY A 125 7.40 8.91 22.00
C GLY A 125 7.97 7.79 22.86
N SER A 126 7.09 6.92 23.37
CA SER A 126 7.45 5.77 24.20
C SER A 126 7.56 4.44 23.42
N ILE A 127 7.44 4.47 22.09
CA ILE A 127 7.55 3.26 21.24
C ILE A 127 8.97 2.69 21.33
N GLY A 128 9.05 1.42 21.75
CA GLY A 128 10.31 0.69 21.92
C GLY A 128 10.85 0.63 23.35
N ASN A 129 10.27 1.40 24.28
CA ASN A 129 10.72 1.45 25.68
C ASN A 129 9.98 0.46 26.62
N GLY A 130 8.96 -0.25 26.11
CA GLY A 130 8.15 -1.21 26.88
C GLY A 130 6.67 -1.19 26.47
N PRO A 131 5.80 -1.98 27.14
CA PRO A 131 4.36 -2.04 26.83
C PRO A 131 3.61 -0.72 27.12
N GLU A 132 4.26 0.22 27.79
CA GLU A 132 3.71 1.54 28.13
C GLU A 132 3.45 2.41 26.88
N GLY A 133 4.16 2.14 25.78
CA GLY A 133 3.96 2.81 24.49
C GLY A 133 2.82 2.26 23.64
N CYS A 134 2.16 1.18 24.05
CA CYS A 134 1.12 0.52 23.27
C CYS A 134 -0.08 1.43 22.96
N THR A 135 -0.49 2.27 23.91
CA THR A 135 -1.76 3.02 23.81
C THR A 135 -1.63 4.47 23.43
N GLN A 136 -0.41 4.97 23.32
CA GLN A 136 -0.17 6.41 23.21
C GLN A 136 -0.19 6.92 21.78
N LEU A 137 0.09 6.05 20.80
CA LEU A 137 0.30 6.45 19.41
C LEU A 137 -0.57 5.70 18.39
N CYS A 138 -0.80 4.40 18.57
CA CYS A 138 -1.45 3.59 17.53
C CYS A 138 -2.88 3.14 17.90
N HIS A 139 -3.08 2.51 19.07
CA HIS A 139 -4.38 1.94 19.44
C HIS A 139 -4.72 2.12 20.92
N ALA A 140 -5.88 2.67 21.22
CA ALA A 140 -6.33 2.78 22.62
C ALA A 140 -6.68 1.41 23.21
N LYS A 141 -6.61 1.28 24.55
CA LYS A 141 -7.14 0.10 25.24
C LYS A 141 -8.64 -0.03 24.96
N ALA A 142 -9.11 -1.25 24.75
CA ALA A 142 -10.55 -1.51 24.74
C ALA A 142 -11.10 -1.17 26.13
N SER A 143 -12.26 -0.50 26.18
CA SER A 143 -12.98 -0.30 27.44
C SER A 143 -13.33 -1.69 27.99
N GLN A 144 -13.07 -1.94 29.27
CA GLN A 144 -13.55 -3.15 29.96
C GLN A 144 -15.07 -3.11 30.07
#